data_AF-A0A562TUD6-F1
#
_entry.id   AF-A0A562TUD6-F1
#
_cell.length_a   1.000
_cell.length_b   1.000
_cell.length_c   1.000
_cell.angle_alpha   90.00
_cell.angle_beta   90.00
_cell.angle_gamma   90.00
#
_symmetry.space_group_name_H-M   'P 1'
#
loop_
_entity.id
_entity.type
_entity.pdbx_description
1 polymer ?
#
loop_
_entity_poly.entity_id
_entity_poly.type
_entity_poly.pdbx_seq_one_letter_code
_entity_poly.pdbx_strand_id
1 'polypeptide(L)'
;MDRTLKVYTKTDHLFAEFTFLYEYNNQAKAKYTQYRRLYNDDEEDENKSVYPLMEMDAYLDYRQFDSIDQIKAYDKEVVKNHLGRDMTDPRGYNYVYSAEPVLLRYIAANHIGFIGMVNIMFSFIDNIKEVKFLSGINPRFDAELTSNSLETNINCILKIQVYTDRDITTIHPGDLKRLPPWY
;
A
#
# COMPACT_ATOMS: atom_id res chain seq x y z
N MET A 1 1.98 3.40 -4.84
CA MET A 1 2.16 2.03 -5.33
C MET A 1 2.16 1.23 -4.06
N ASP A 2 0.98 1.11 -3.48
CA ASP A 2 0.83 0.62 -2.12
C ASP A 2 0.49 -0.85 -2.26
N ARG A 3 1.12 -1.71 -1.47
CA ARG A 3 0.97 -3.16 -1.61
C ARG A 3 1.40 -3.85 -0.35
N THR A 4 0.79 -4.98 -0.09
CA THR A 4 1.16 -5.85 1.02
C THR A 4 1.67 -7.17 0.47
N LEU A 5 2.88 -7.53 0.86
CA LEU A 5 3.54 -8.79 0.55
C LEU A 5 3.59 -9.65 1.80
N LYS A 6 2.89 -10.78 1.75
CA LYS A 6 2.95 -11.82 2.78
C LYS A 6 3.96 -12.87 2.36
N VAL A 7 4.82 -13.24 3.30
CA VAL A 7 5.89 -14.23 3.13
C VAL A 7 5.54 -15.43 3.98
N TYR A 8 5.39 -16.59 3.36
CA TYR A 8 5.02 -17.83 4.03
C TYR A 8 6.18 -18.83 3.99
N THR A 9 6.33 -19.62 5.05
CA THR A 9 7.22 -20.78 5.06
C THR A 9 6.68 -21.88 4.14
N LYS A 10 7.45 -22.96 3.91
CA LYS A 10 6.92 -24.10 3.14
C LYS A 10 5.72 -24.77 3.82
N THR A 11 5.66 -24.75 5.15
CA THR A 11 4.52 -25.25 5.92
C THR A 11 3.33 -24.29 5.89
N ASP A 12 3.36 -23.26 5.05
CA ASP A 12 2.29 -22.28 4.84
C ASP A 12 1.95 -21.45 6.09
N HIS A 13 2.92 -21.29 6.99
CA HIS A 13 2.81 -20.39 8.12
C HIS A 13 3.30 -19.00 7.71
N LEU A 14 2.55 -17.96 8.09
CA LEU A 14 2.97 -16.59 7.83
C LEU A 14 4.26 -16.29 8.60
N PHE A 15 5.32 -15.97 7.88
CA PHE A 15 6.64 -15.63 8.43
C PHE A 15 6.80 -14.11 8.57
N ALA A 16 6.38 -13.36 7.56
CA ALA A 16 6.47 -11.90 7.58
C ALA A 16 5.39 -11.27 6.70
N GLU A 17 4.99 -10.05 7.04
CA GLU A 17 4.13 -9.20 6.22
C GLU A 17 4.85 -7.86 6.01
N PHE A 18 5.01 -7.45 4.75
CA PHE A 18 5.57 -6.15 4.37
C PHE A 18 4.47 -5.30 3.74
N THR A 19 4.23 -4.11 4.28
CA THR A 19 3.36 -3.09 3.70
C THR A 19 4.20 -1.96 3.13
N PHE A 20 4.24 -1.85 1.80
CA PHE A 20 4.95 -0.81 1.05
C PHE A 20 4.03 0.40 0.85
N LEU A 21 4.55 1.59 1.12
CA LEU A 21 3.79 2.84 1.18
C LEU A 21 4.50 3.93 0.38
N TYR A 22 3.78 4.51 -0.59
CA TYR A 22 4.23 5.63 -1.43
C TYR A 22 3.27 6.81 -1.25
N GLU A 23 3.14 7.25 0.01
CA GLU A 23 2.16 8.26 0.42
C GLU A 23 2.57 9.69 0.07
N TYR A 24 3.87 9.95 -0.06
CA TYR A 24 4.43 11.27 -0.33
C TYR A 24 5.21 11.29 -1.64
N ASN A 25 5.35 12.48 -2.22
CA ASN A 25 6.05 12.67 -3.48
C ASN A 25 7.52 12.27 -3.35
N ASN A 26 8.02 11.43 -4.26
CA ASN A 26 9.39 10.91 -4.30
C ASN A 26 9.86 10.27 -2.98
N GLN A 27 8.95 9.70 -2.19
CA GLN A 27 9.30 8.97 -0.97
C GLN A 27 8.67 7.57 -0.98
N ALA A 28 9.41 6.61 -0.45
CA ALA A 28 8.96 5.25 -0.25
C ALA A 28 9.36 4.79 1.16
N LYS A 29 8.47 4.05 1.80
CA LYS A 29 8.76 3.35 3.06
C LYS A 29 8.10 1.98 3.02
N ALA A 30 8.65 1.02 3.73
CA ALA A 30 7.94 -0.19 4.06
C ALA A 30 7.84 -0.33 5.58
N LYS A 31 6.75 -0.92 6.03
CA LYS A 31 6.61 -1.45 7.37
C LYS A 31 6.58 -2.95 7.28
N TYR A 32 7.25 -3.65 8.17
CA TYR A 32 7.10 -5.09 8.23
C TYR A 32 6.85 -5.61 9.63
N THR A 33 6.05 -6.66 9.68
CA THR A 33 5.78 -7.44 10.88
C THR A 33 6.34 -8.83 10.65
N GLN A 34 7.26 -9.25 11.52
CA GLN A 34 7.73 -10.64 11.56
C GLN A 34 6.83 -11.42 12.50
N TYR A 35 6.53 -12.66 12.14
CA TYR A 35 5.68 -13.56 12.91
C TYR A 35 6.46 -14.77 13.36
N ARG A 36 6.10 -15.30 14.53
CA ARG A 36 6.60 -16.59 15.01
C ARG A 36 5.46 -17.60 15.00
N ARG A 37 5.76 -18.79 14.47
CA ARG A 37 4.88 -19.95 14.53
C ARG A 37 4.61 -20.35 15.98
N LEU A 38 3.34 -20.67 16.27
CA LEU A 38 2.96 -21.37 17.49
C LEU A 38 3.21 -22.87 17.28
N TYR A 39 4.01 -23.48 18.16
CA TYR A 39 4.11 -24.93 18.25
C TYR A 39 3.10 -25.40 19.28
N ASN A 40 2.17 -26.27 18.87
CA ASN A 40 1.51 -27.18 19.79
C ASN A 40 2.25 -28.52 19.69
N ASP A 41 2.32 -29.26 20.80
CA ASP A 41 3.09 -30.50 20.91
C ASP A 41 2.55 -31.65 20.02
N ASP A 42 1.42 -31.44 19.34
CA ASP A 42 0.87 -32.34 18.33
C ASP A 42 1.26 -31.89 16.91
N GLU A 43 1.64 -32.88 16.10
CA GLU A 43 2.10 -32.78 14.72
C GLU A 43 1.24 -31.82 13.87
N GLU A 44 1.92 -30.99 13.06
CA GLU A 44 1.33 -30.08 12.07
C GLU A 44 0.04 -29.36 12.49
N ASP A 45 0.16 -28.27 13.29
CA ASP A 45 -0.96 -27.36 13.56
C ASP A 45 -1.69 -26.97 12.24
N GLU A 46 -2.83 -27.62 11.98
CA GLU A 46 -3.67 -27.41 10.79
C GLU A 46 -4.12 -25.95 10.69
N ASN A 47 -4.23 -25.26 11.83
CA ASN A 47 -4.65 -23.87 11.92
C ASN A 47 -3.59 -22.89 11.43
N LYS A 48 -2.34 -23.35 11.23
CA LYS A 48 -1.20 -22.52 10.78
C LYS A 48 -1.03 -21.25 11.60
N SER A 49 -1.24 -21.36 12.92
CA SER A 49 -1.33 -20.22 13.81
C SER A 49 0.03 -19.54 14.01
N VAL A 50 0.03 -18.21 14.02
CA VAL A 50 1.25 -17.41 14.25
C VAL A 50 0.93 -16.23 15.16
N TYR A 51 1.94 -15.71 15.85
CA TYR A 51 1.82 -14.47 16.62
C TYR A 51 2.85 -13.44 16.14
N PRO A 52 2.51 -12.13 16.17
CA PRO A 52 3.45 -11.08 15.79
C PRO A 52 4.61 -11.02 16.79
N LEU A 53 5.83 -11.02 16.28
CA LEU A 53 7.07 -10.98 17.07
C LEU A 53 7.63 -9.57 17.16
N MET A 54 7.83 -8.92 16.01
CA MET A 54 8.36 -7.57 15.92
C MET A 54 7.76 -6.81 14.75
N GLU A 55 7.57 -5.51 14.95
CA GLU A 55 7.21 -4.55 13.91
C GLU A 55 8.37 -3.57 13.73
N MET A 56 8.81 -3.37 12.49
CA MET A 56 9.91 -2.47 12.16
C MET A 56 9.63 -1.70 10.87
N ASP A 57 10.23 -0.51 10.78
CA ASP A 57 10.25 0.28 9.56
C ASP A 57 11.47 -0.12 8.70
N ALA A 58 11.26 -0.23 7.39
CA ALA A 58 12.27 -0.42 6.37
C ALA A 58 12.34 0.85 5.48
N TYR A 59 13.52 1.48 5.46
CA TYR A 59 13.78 2.64 4.63
C TYR A 59 14.04 2.19 3.19
N LEU A 60 13.27 2.76 2.25
CA LEU A 60 13.36 2.41 0.84
C LEU A 60 13.72 3.64 0.03
N ASP A 61 14.59 3.47 -0.95
CA ASP A 61 14.80 4.48 -1.98
C ASP A 61 13.57 4.55 -2.89
N TYR A 62 13.13 5.78 -3.20
CA TYR A 62 12.05 5.96 -4.15
C TYR A 62 12.47 5.46 -5.54
N ARG A 63 11.61 4.63 -6.14
CA ARG A 63 11.78 4.11 -7.48
C ARG A 63 10.44 4.02 -8.18
N GLN A 64 10.40 4.46 -9.45
CA GLN A 64 9.32 4.10 -10.36
C GLN A 64 9.66 2.78 -11.05
N PHE A 65 8.64 1.97 -11.29
CA PHE A 65 8.77 0.65 -11.89
C PHE A 65 7.95 0.60 -13.17
N ASP A 66 8.49 -0.11 -14.16
CA ASP A 66 7.85 -0.24 -15.47
C ASP A 66 6.90 -1.44 -15.54
N SER A 67 7.01 -2.36 -14.58
CA SER A 67 6.20 -3.59 -14.56
C SER A 67 6.01 -4.17 -13.16
N ILE A 68 4.94 -4.97 -13.02
CA ILE A 68 4.66 -5.74 -11.80
C ILE A 68 5.78 -6.74 -11.51
N ASP A 69 6.42 -7.33 -12.53
CA ASP A 69 7.49 -8.29 -12.31
C ASP A 69 8.76 -7.65 -11.73
N GLN A 70 9.09 -6.43 -12.15
CA GLN A 70 10.17 -5.66 -11.53
C GLN A 70 9.87 -5.36 -10.06
N ILE A 71 8.62 -5.02 -9.73
CA ILE A 71 8.17 -4.80 -8.35
C ILE A 71 8.32 -6.08 -7.54
N LYS A 72 7.87 -7.22 -8.07
CA LYS A 72 7.98 -8.53 -7.42
C LYS A 72 9.42 -8.92 -7.13
N ALA A 73 10.33 -8.66 -8.07
CA ALA A 73 11.75 -8.92 -7.88
C ALA A 73 12.34 -8.02 -6.78
N TYR A 74 12.08 -6.71 -6.86
CA TYR A 74 12.55 -5.74 -5.87
C TYR A 74 12.03 -6.03 -4.46
N ASP A 75 10.75 -6.33 -4.31
CA ASP A 75 10.17 -6.61 -2.99
C ASP A 75 10.81 -7.86 -2.36
N LYS A 76 11.10 -8.89 -3.16
CA LYS A 76 11.81 -10.08 -2.69
C LYS A 76 13.23 -9.74 -2.24
N GLU A 77 13.93 -8.84 -2.92
CA GLU A 77 15.24 -8.35 -2.49
C GLU A 77 15.14 -7.58 -1.18
N VAL A 78 14.15 -6.71 -1.03
CA VAL A 78 13.89 -5.98 0.23
C VAL A 78 13.68 -6.96 1.38
N VAL A 79 12.85 -7.99 1.21
CA VAL A 79 12.62 -9.03 2.22
C VAL A 79 13.94 -9.73 2.58
N LYS A 80 14.72 -10.14 1.58
CA LYS A 80 16.01 -10.82 1.82
C LYS A 80 17.02 -9.92 2.52
N ASN A 81 17.06 -8.64 2.21
CA ASN A 81 17.99 -7.70 2.82
C ASN A 81 17.66 -7.45 4.31
N HIS A 82 16.37 -7.42 4.67
CA HIS A 82 15.95 -7.14 6.04
C HIS A 82 15.85 -8.40 6.91
N LEU A 83 15.35 -9.50 6.36
CA LEU A 83 15.07 -10.73 7.11
C LEU A 83 15.90 -11.93 6.68
N GLY A 84 16.82 -11.81 5.73
CA GLY A 84 17.54 -12.94 5.14
C GLY A 84 18.33 -13.80 6.16
N ARG A 85 18.77 -13.20 7.28
CA ARG A 85 19.40 -13.95 8.38
C ARG A 85 18.40 -14.84 9.15
N ASP A 86 17.16 -14.40 9.27
CA ASP A 86 16.08 -15.11 9.94
C ASP A 86 15.34 -16.09 9.00
N MET A 87 15.61 -15.99 7.70
CA MET A 87 15.04 -16.86 6.68
C MET A 87 15.76 -18.22 6.64
N THR A 88 15.56 -19.03 7.69
CA THR A 88 16.27 -20.28 7.90
C THR A 88 15.62 -21.51 7.26
N ASP A 89 14.44 -21.40 6.63
CA ASP A 89 13.77 -22.55 5.99
C ASP A 89 14.59 -23.02 4.77
N PRO A 90 15.21 -24.23 4.81
CA PRO A 90 16.07 -24.71 3.74
C PRO A 90 15.29 -25.03 2.45
N ARG A 91 13.96 -25.12 2.53
CA ARG A 91 13.09 -25.42 1.39
C ARG A 91 12.51 -24.17 0.73
N GLY A 92 12.84 -22.99 1.24
CA GLY A 92 12.46 -21.70 0.68
C GLY A 92 11.14 -21.14 1.19
N TYR A 93 10.77 -19.97 0.65
CA TYR A 93 9.63 -19.18 1.09
C TYR A 93 8.71 -18.84 -0.08
N ASN A 94 7.41 -18.79 0.20
CA ASN A 94 6.38 -18.37 -0.74
C ASN A 94 6.06 -16.89 -0.54
N TYR A 95 5.90 -16.16 -1.63
CA TYR A 95 5.68 -14.72 -1.65
C TYR A 95 4.32 -14.44 -2.28
N VAL A 96 3.38 -13.94 -1.48
CA VAL A 96 1.98 -13.80 -1.85
C VAL A 96 1.55 -12.36 -1.64
N TYR A 97 0.97 -11.76 -2.68
CA TYR A 97 0.35 -10.44 -2.58
C TYR A 97 -1.12 -10.59 -2.18
N SER A 98 -1.68 -9.57 -1.52
CA SER A 98 -3.12 -9.53 -1.31
C SER A 98 -3.86 -9.49 -2.65
N ALA A 99 -4.84 -10.38 -2.81
CA ALA A 99 -5.77 -10.35 -3.93
C ALA A 99 -6.93 -9.38 -3.69
N GLU A 100 -7.16 -8.99 -2.44
CA GLU A 100 -8.26 -8.08 -2.09
C GLU A 100 -7.93 -6.65 -2.54
N PRO A 101 -8.84 -5.98 -3.25
CA PRO A 101 -8.70 -4.57 -3.55
C PRO A 101 -8.64 -3.75 -2.26
N VAL A 102 -7.72 -2.79 -2.23
CA VAL A 102 -7.56 -1.89 -1.09
C VAL A 102 -8.33 -0.60 -1.40
N LEU A 103 -9.17 -0.19 -0.44
CA LEU A 103 -9.91 1.06 -0.47
C LEU A 103 -9.25 2.07 0.47
N LEU A 104 -8.82 3.19 -0.09
CA LEU A 104 -8.24 4.32 0.64
C LEU A 104 -9.10 5.56 0.45
N ARG A 105 -9.19 6.37 1.50
CA ARG A 105 -9.87 7.65 1.46
C ARG A 105 -8.96 8.75 1.97
N TYR A 106 -8.94 9.87 1.26
CA TYR A 106 -8.22 11.08 1.62
C TYR A 106 -9.22 12.24 1.69
N ILE A 107 -9.06 13.08 2.71
CA ILE A 107 -9.70 14.39 2.76
C ILE A 107 -8.69 15.40 2.22
N ALA A 108 -9.09 16.18 1.23
CA ALA A 108 -8.35 17.34 0.76
C ALA A 108 -8.93 18.60 1.44
N ALA A 109 -8.13 19.24 2.29
CA ALA A 109 -8.50 20.47 2.96
C ALA A 109 -7.26 21.34 3.16
N ASN A 110 -7.38 22.62 2.86
CA ASN A 110 -6.31 23.60 3.07
C ASN A 110 -6.71 24.62 4.14
N HIS A 111 -5.88 25.66 4.34
CA HIS A 111 -6.15 26.74 5.29
C HIS A 111 -7.44 27.53 5.00
N ILE A 112 -7.97 27.43 3.78
CA ILE A 112 -9.16 28.15 3.31
C ILE A 112 -10.43 27.33 3.55
N GLY A 113 -10.33 26.00 3.57
CA GLY A 113 -11.44 25.12 3.88
C GLY A 113 -11.35 23.75 3.23
N PHE A 114 -12.48 23.06 3.28
CA PHE A 114 -12.64 21.73 2.68
C PHE A 114 -12.75 21.84 1.15
N ILE A 115 -11.89 21.09 0.45
CA ILE A 115 -11.85 21.04 -1.01
C ILE A 115 -12.69 19.87 -1.53
N GLY A 116 -12.53 18.70 -0.92
CA GLY A 116 -13.23 17.48 -1.32
C GLY A 116 -12.65 16.21 -0.73
N MET A 117 -13.16 15.07 -1.17
CA MET A 117 -12.67 13.74 -0.80
C MET A 117 -12.12 13.01 -2.01
N VAL A 118 -11.01 12.31 -1.84
CA VAL A 118 -10.46 11.41 -2.85
C VAL A 118 -10.57 9.97 -2.34
N ASN A 119 -11.32 9.15 -3.05
CA ASN A 119 -11.40 7.72 -2.84
C ASN A 119 -10.50 7.03 -3.86
N ILE A 120 -9.70 6.08 -3.41
CA ILE A 120 -8.83 5.28 -4.26
C ILE A 120 -9.13 3.82 -4.01
N MET A 121 -9.53 3.12 -5.05
CA MET A 121 -9.56 1.66 -5.08
C MET A 121 -8.38 1.19 -5.91
N PHE A 122 -7.60 0.24 -5.39
CA PHE A 122 -6.55 -0.36 -6.20
C PHE A 122 -6.40 -1.86 -5.91
N SER A 123 -6.07 -2.61 -6.95
CA SER A 123 -5.63 -4.01 -6.85
C SER A 123 -4.24 -4.11 -7.47
N PHE A 124 -3.27 -4.55 -6.67
CA PHE A 124 -1.90 -4.73 -7.15
C PHE A 124 -1.83 -5.88 -8.16
N ILE A 125 -2.47 -7.02 -7.84
CA ILE A 125 -2.43 -8.22 -8.69
C ILE A 125 -3.14 -7.99 -10.02
N ASP A 126 -4.31 -7.33 -9.99
CA ASP A 126 -5.09 -7.09 -11.19
C ASP A 126 -4.58 -5.88 -11.99
N ASN A 127 -3.59 -5.15 -11.47
CA ASN A 127 -3.03 -3.95 -12.05
C ASN A 127 -4.06 -2.81 -12.26
N ILE A 128 -5.09 -2.75 -11.43
CA ILE A 128 -6.18 -1.78 -11.56
C ILE A 128 -6.05 -0.70 -10.49
N LYS A 129 -6.30 0.54 -10.88
CA LYS A 129 -6.53 1.64 -9.95
C LYS A 129 -7.63 2.56 -10.46
N GLU A 130 -8.54 2.85 -9.55
CA GLU A 130 -9.62 3.81 -9.77
C GLU A 130 -9.54 4.89 -8.70
N VAL A 131 -9.64 6.14 -9.12
CA VAL A 131 -9.62 7.30 -8.26
C VAL A 131 -10.88 8.09 -8.51
N LYS A 132 -11.64 8.33 -7.44
CA LYS A 132 -12.86 9.13 -7.46
C LYS A 132 -12.72 10.33 -6.55
N PHE A 133 -12.78 11.51 -7.14
CA PHE A 133 -12.85 12.77 -6.43
C PHE A 133 -14.29 13.23 -6.27
N LEU A 134 -14.66 13.58 -5.04
CA LEU A 134 -15.94 14.15 -4.68
C LEU A 134 -15.70 15.59 -4.21
N SER A 135 -16.22 16.55 -4.96
CA SER A 135 -16.07 17.98 -4.66
C SER A 135 -16.81 18.35 -3.37
N GLY A 136 -16.16 19.14 -2.53
CA GLY A 136 -16.78 19.73 -1.34
C GLY A 136 -17.68 20.94 -1.65
N ILE A 137 -17.70 21.40 -2.90
CA ILE A 137 -18.43 22.61 -3.32
C ILE A 137 -19.65 22.24 -4.16
N ASN A 138 -19.45 21.47 -5.24
CA ASN A 138 -20.53 21.12 -6.16
C ASN A 138 -20.25 19.79 -6.89
N PRO A 139 -21.20 18.83 -6.89
CA PRO A 139 -21.04 17.55 -7.59
C PRO A 139 -20.68 17.63 -9.08
N ARG A 140 -20.98 18.75 -9.75
CA ARG A 140 -20.57 18.96 -11.16
C ARG A 140 -19.05 18.97 -11.36
N PHE A 141 -18.29 19.12 -10.27
CA PHE A 141 -16.83 19.12 -10.26
C PHE A 141 -16.24 17.81 -9.72
N ASP A 142 -17.08 16.79 -9.53
CA ASP A 142 -16.60 15.44 -9.26
C ASP A 142 -15.81 14.94 -10.47
N ALA A 143 -14.77 14.14 -10.20
CA ALA A 143 -13.89 13.63 -11.22
C ALA A 143 -13.58 12.15 -10.97
N GLU A 144 -13.46 11.39 -12.05
CA GLU A 144 -13.04 9.99 -12.01
C GLU A 144 -11.82 9.82 -12.90
N LEU A 145 -10.82 9.11 -12.39
CA LEU A 145 -9.58 8.79 -13.07
C LEU A 145 -9.34 7.29 -12.96
N THR A 146 -8.97 6.67 -14.07
CA THR A 146 -8.48 5.30 -14.09
C THR A 146 -6.99 5.32 -14.39
N SER A 147 -6.24 4.49 -13.68
CA SER A 147 -4.80 4.31 -13.86
C SER A 147 -4.42 2.86 -13.56
N ASN A 148 -3.16 2.52 -13.74
CA ASN A 148 -2.63 1.21 -13.37
C ASN A 148 -2.09 1.23 -11.93
N SER A 149 -1.80 0.05 -11.37
CA SER A 149 -1.28 -0.04 -9.99
C SER A 149 0.15 0.47 -9.86
N LEU A 150 0.85 0.65 -10.99
CA LEU A 150 2.22 1.14 -11.05
C LEU A 150 2.34 2.62 -10.66
N GLU A 151 1.34 3.42 -10.99
CA GLU A 151 1.34 4.82 -10.58
C GLU A 151 1.23 4.94 -9.04
N THR A 152 1.79 5.99 -8.43
CA THR A 152 1.58 6.23 -7.00
C THR A 152 0.20 6.82 -6.73
N ASN A 153 -0.34 6.62 -5.53
CA ASN A 153 -1.64 7.20 -5.16
C ASN A 153 -1.56 8.72 -5.20
N ILE A 154 -0.46 9.29 -4.68
CA ILE A 154 -0.20 10.72 -4.73
C ILE A 154 -0.13 11.25 -6.18
N ASN A 155 0.53 10.56 -7.10
CA ASN A 155 0.62 11.01 -8.49
C ASN A 155 -0.76 11.05 -9.17
N CYS A 156 -1.62 10.06 -8.89
CA CYS A 156 -3.00 10.09 -9.40
C CYS A 156 -3.81 11.23 -8.78
N ILE A 157 -3.67 11.49 -7.48
CA ILE A 157 -4.37 12.58 -6.79
C ILE A 157 -3.97 13.94 -7.39
N LEU A 158 -2.69 14.15 -7.67
CA LEU A 158 -2.17 15.42 -8.20
C LEU A 158 -2.64 15.72 -9.63
N LYS A 159 -3.20 14.74 -10.35
CA LYS A 159 -3.84 14.95 -11.67
C LYS A 159 -5.25 15.52 -11.58
N ILE A 160 -5.88 15.50 -10.39
CA ILE A 160 -7.24 16.01 -10.20
C ILE A 160 -7.22 17.53 -10.35
N GLN A 161 -7.90 18.02 -11.39
CA GLN A 161 -8.16 19.44 -11.54
C GLN A 161 -9.28 19.84 -10.58
N VAL A 162 -9.00 20.84 -9.76
CA VAL A 162 -9.98 21.36 -8.80
C VAL A 162 -10.54 22.64 -9.36
N TYR A 163 -11.87 22.71 -9.43
CA TYR A 163 -12.59 23.94 -9.73
C TYR A 163 -13.21 24.45 -8.44
N THR A 164 -12.63 25.52 -7.91
CA THR A 164 -13.22 26.30 -6.81
C THR A 164 -13.48 27.72 -7.29
N ASP A 165 -14.33 28.48 -6.62
CA ASP A 165 -14.52 29.92 -6.89
C ASP A 165 -13.27 30.77 -6.51
N ARG A 166 -12.13 30.13 -6.28
CA ARG A 166 -10.86 30.68 -5.79
C ARG A 166 -9.74 30.11 -6.69
N ASP A 167 -8.61 30.81 -6.80
CA ASP A 167 -7.48 30.50 -7.71
C ASP A 167 -6.76 29.14 -7.47
N ILE A 168 -7.36 28.22 -6.71
CA ILE A 168 -6.85 26.87 -6.49
C ILE A 168 -7.21 26.02 -7.70
N THR A 169 -6.19 25.59 -8.44
CA THR A 169 -6.34 24.75 -9.65
C THR A 169 -5.95 23.29 -9.42
N THR A 170 -5.23 22.99 -8.33
CA THR A 170 -4.71 21.65 -8.02
C THR A 170 -4.69 21.36 -6.51
N ILE A 171 -4.78 20.08 -6.13
CA ILE A 171 -4.59 19.64 -4.74
C ILE A 171 -3.09 19.60 -4.41
N HIS A 172 -2.67 20.18 -3.28
CA HIS A 172 -1.30 20.01 -2.80
C HIS A 172 -1.15 18.79 -1.88
N PRO A 173 0.01 18.09 -1.89
CA PRO A 173 0.25 16.95 -1.00
C PRO A 173 0.08 17.26 0.49
N GLY A 174 0.40 18.50 0.90
CA GLY A 174 0.26 18.95 2.29
C GLY A 174 -1.19 19.15 2.75
N ASP A 175 -2.13 19.24 1.82
CA ASP A 175 -3.56 19.41 2.11
C ASP A 175 -4.29 18.06 2.27
N LEU A 176 -3.57 16.94 2.08
CA LEU A 176 -4.14 15.61 2.10
C LEU A 176 -4.02 14.95 3.47
N LYS A 177 -5.16 14.53 4.01
CA LYS A 177 -5.23 13.69 5.20
C LYS A 177 -5.84 12.33 4.85
N ARG A 178 -5.03 11.26 4.95
CA ARG A 178 -5.52 9.88 4.83
C ARG A 178 -6.45 9.55 6.00
N LEU A 179 -7.64 9.06 5.70
CA LEU A 179 -8.55 8.52 6.70
C LEU A 179 -8.23 7.04 6.96
N PRO A 180 -8.45 6.57 8.20
CA PRO A 180 -8.32 5.16 8.49
C PRO A 180 -9.45 4.36 7.80
N PRO A 181 -9.25 3.05 7.57
CA PRO A 181 -10.15 2.22 6.75
C PRO A 181 -11.61 2.14 7.22
N TRP A 182 -11.91 2.49 8.47
CA TRP A 182 -13.24 2.42 9.07
C TRP A 182 -14.13 3.66 8.85
N TYR A 183 -13.71 4.60 7.99
CA TYR A 183 -14.44 5.86 7.68
C TYR A 183 -14.96 5.93 6.25
#